data_AF-A0A9X3N2W1-F1
#
_entry.id   AF-A0A9X3N2W1-F1
#
_cell.length_a   1.000
_cell.length_b   1.000
_cell.length_c   1.000
_cell.angle_alpha   90.00
_cell.angle_beta   90.00
_cell.angle_gamma   90.00
#
_symmetry.space_group_name_H-M   'P 1'
#
loop_
_entity.id
_entity.type
_entity.pdbx_description
1 polymer ?
#
loop_
_entity_poly.entity_id
_entity_poly.type
_entity_poly.pdbx_seq_one_letter_code
_entity_poly.pdbx_strand_id
1 'polypeptide(L)'
;MRSLLLTAVALGLAAPPAAQAAAFEVPSPPTAGVSLTVNDDQATMRVSAKTFRTIAGRPALMRCFGASGGEAGTGGRVPRKRAPISFGFVSRAEDFCMLATRGHPSVDGCLRAYAQQTWCVRAAAALTDAGRAYLDEFARTAELSTAFTATESGPAYGRTMLQTLQADVDVDVVGLATADAAPPHRSIGYFEEGTTSVIATVLADGRVRYVQRVADVYSTNDPRIPTNLEKLSFFTIKGQY
;
A
#
# COMPACT_ATOMS: atom_id res chain seq x y z
N MET A 1 22.94 -54.27 -49.71
CA MET A 1 22.74 -52.85 -49.38
C MET A 1 21.47 -52.75 -48.52
N ARG A 2 21.67 -52.70 -47.20
CA ARG A 2 21.31 -51.60 -46.28
C ARG A 2 19.84 -51.61 -45.84
N SER A 3 19.65 -52.18 -44.65
CA SER A 3 18.45 -52.22 -43.81
C SER A 3 17.89 -50.84 -43.51
N LEU A 4 16.57 -50.68 -43.67
CA LEU A 4 15.80 -49.52 -43.23
C LEU A 4 15.19 -49.83 -41.86
N LEU A 5 15.74 -49.20 -40.83
CA LEU A 5 15.20 -49.18 -39.46
C LEU A 5 14.04 -48.17 -39.39
N LEU A 6 12.83 -48.66 -39.15
CA LEU A 6 11.67 -47.86 -38.74
C LEU A 6 11.78 -47.56 -37.25
N THR A 7 12.06 -46.31 -36.91
CA THR A 7 12.01 -45.81 -35.53
C THR A 7 10.65 -45.17 -35.28
N ALA A 8 9.73 -45.90 -34.66
CA ALA A 8 8.46 -45.37 -34.19
C ALA A 8 8.67 -44.60 -32.87
N VAL A 9 8.56 -43.28 -32.92
CA VAL A 9 8.59 -42.42 -31.72
C VAL A 9 7.19 -42.40 -31.11
N ALA A 10 7.02 -43.14 -30.02
CA ALA A 10 5.82 -43.07 -29.18
C ALA A 10 5.87 -41.78 -28.35
N LEU A 11 5.11 -40.76 -28.77
CA LEU A 11 4.80 -39.58 -27.97
C LEU A 11 3.83 -39.98 -26.86
N GLY A 12 4.38 -40.32 -25.70
CA GLY A 12 3.62 -40.46 -24.46
C GLY A 12 3.09 -39.10 -24.02
N LEU A 13 1.79 -38.89 -24.19
CA LEU A 13 1.03 -37.80 -23.57
C LEU A 13 0.98 -38.04 -22.06
N ALA A 14 2.00 -37.58 -21.35
CA ALA A 14 1.91 -37.41 -19.90
C ALA A 14 0.98 -36.22 -19.63
N ALA A 15 -0.28 -36.52 -19.32
CA ALA A 15 -1.18 -35.52 -18.76
C ALA A 15 -0.55 -34.96 -17.48
N PRO A 16 -0.41 -33.63 -17.33
CA PRO A 16 0.10 -33.06 -16.10
C PRO A 16 -0.83 -33.47 -14.94
N PRO A 17 -0.28 -33.87 -13.79
CA PRO A 17 -1.10 -34.18 -12.63
C PRO A 17 -1.94 -32.95 -12.30
N ALA A 18 -3.25 -33.18 -12.14
CA ALA A 18 -4.17 -32.16 -11.65
C ALA A 18 -3.58 -31.55 -10.38
N ALA A 19 -3.16 -30.29 -10.47
CA ALA A 19 -2.70 -29.51 -9.33
C ALA A 19 -3.86 -29.44 -8.35
N GLN A 20 -3.82 -30.30 -7.33
CA GLN A 20 -4.66 -30.19 -6.16
C GLN A 20 -4.41 -28.79 -5.62
N ALA A 21 -5.46 -27.98 -5.55
CA ALA A 21 -5.43 -26.68 -4.91
C ALA A 21 -5.06 -26.92 -3.45
N ALA A 22 -3.76 -26.90 -3.18
CA ALA A 22 -3.22 -26.82 -1.85
C ALA A 22 -3.89 -25.62 -1.18
N ALA A 23 -4.39 -25.81 0.04
CA ALA A 23 -4.84 -24.72 0.87
C ALA A 23 -3.76 -23.64 0.83
N PHE A 24 -4.12 -22.47 0.30
CA PHE A 24 -3.22 -21.33 0.17
C PHE A 24 -2.86 -20.84 1.57
N GLU A 25 -1.84 -21.44 2.17
CA GLU A 25 -1.22 -20.92 3.38
C GLU A 25 -0.23 -19.84 2.94
N VAL A 26 -0.77 -18.66 2.66
CA VAL A 26 0.00 -17.49 2.24
C VAL A 26 0.78 -16.97 3.44
N PRO A 27 2.13 -17.02 3.45
CA PRO A 27 2.93 -16.40 4.48
C PRO A 27 2.90 -14.89 4.25
N SER A 28 1.94 -14.22 4.87
CA SER A 28 1.82 -12.77 4.84
C SER A 28 2.92 -12.16 5.72
N PRO A 29 3.77 -11.23 5.23
CA PRO A 29 4.49 -10.37 6.15
C PRO A 29 3.43 -9.50 6.85
N PRO A 30 3.27 -9.60 8.18
CA PRO A 30 2.27 -8.80 8.87
C PRO A 30 2.64 -7.33 8.72
N THR A 31 1.78 -6.52 8.11
CA THR A 31 1.59 -5.16 8.61
C THR A 31 1.39 -5.32 10.11
N ALA A 32 2.35 -4.87 10.92
CA ALA A 32 2.52 -5.32 12.30
C ALA A 32 1.18 -5.34 13.06
N GLY A 33 0.75 -6.53 13.46
CA GLY A 33 -0.49 -6.74 14.21
C GLY A 33 -1.78 -6.83 13.39
N VAL A 34 -1.77 -6.92 12.06
CA VAL A 34 -2.95 -7.26 11.25
C VAL A 34 -2.83 -8.70 10.74
N SER A 35 -3.89 -9.49 10.90
CA SER A 35 -4.02 -10.79 10.24
C SER A 35 -5.41 -10.97 9.66
N LEU A 36 -5.50 -11.70 8.55
CA LEU A 36 -6.73 -12.00 7.84
C LEU A 36 -6.84 -13.53 7.72
N THR A 37 -8.02 -14.07 7.98
CA THR A 37 -8.31 -15.51 7.91
C THR A 37 -9.55 -15.70 7.05
N VAL A 38 -9.47 -16.57 6.05
CA VAL A 38 -10.58 -16.91 5.16
C VAL A 38 -10.95 -18.38 5.35
N ASN A 39 -12.21 -18.64 5.70
CA ASN A 39 -12.77 -19.98 5.87
C ASN A 39 -14.11 -20.05 5.13
N ASP A 40 -14.29 -21.02 4.22
CA ASP A 40 -15.55 -21.23 3.47
C ASP A 40 -16.15 -19.92 2.93
N ASP A 41 -15.31 -19.14 2.24
CA ASP A 41 -15.61 -17.81 1.67
C ASP A 41 -15.97 -16.71 2.69
N GLN A 42 -15.75 -16.94 3.99
CA GLN A 42 -15.88 -15.89 5.01
C GLN A 42 -14.52 -15.39 5.46
N ALA A 43 -14.31 -14.07 5.34
CA ALA A 43 -13.09 -13.44 5.82
C ALA A 43 -13.27 -12.78 7.19
N THR A 44 -12.31 -13.00 8.08
CA THR A 44 -12.23 -12.32 9.38
C THR A 44 -10.84 -11.70 9.58
N MET A 45 -10.81 -10.45 10.05
CA MET A 45 -9.58 -9.71 10.30
C MET A 45 -9.35 -9.53 11.80
N ARG A 46 -8.14 -9.78 12.27
CA ARG A 46 -7.65 -9.32 13.58
C ARG A 46 -6.70 -8.15 13.36
N VAL A 47 -6.76 -7.19 14.27
CA VAL A 47 -5.86 -6.02 14.28
C VAL A 47 -5.15 -5.91 15.63
N SER A 48 -4.12 -5.07 15.69
CA SER A 48 -3.33 -4.88 16.91
C SER A 48 -4.22 -4.38 18.05
N ALA A 49 -3.84 -4.63 19.30
CA ALA A 49 -4.61 -4.13 20.45
C ALA A 49 -4.72 -2.60 20.43
N LYS A 50 -3.66 -1.90 19.99
CA LYS A 50 -3.65 -0.44 19.83
C LYS A 50 -4.70 -0.02 18.79
N THR A 51 -4.64 -0.59 17.58
CA THR A 51 -5.59 -0.29 16.50
C THR A 51 -7.01 -0.59 16.97
N PHE A 52 -7.27 -1.78 17.53
CA PHE A 52 -8.60 -2.20 17.99
C PHE A 52 -9.23 -1.19 18.96
N ARG A 53 -8.48 -0.71 19.96
CA ARG A 53 -8.98 0.29 20.93
C ARG A 53 -9.45 1.58 20.26
N THR A 54 -8.82 1.99 19.16
CA THR A 54 -9.19 3.22 18.43
C THR A 54 -10.43 3.06 17.54
N ILE A 55 -10.79 1.82 17.20
CA ILE A 55 -11.86 1.52 16.24
C ILE A 55 -13.07 0.78 16.84
N ALA A 56 -12.93 0.21 18.04
CA ALA A 56 -13.97 -0.59 18.68
C ALA A 56 -15.31 0.16 18.77
N GLY A 57 -16.40 -0.51 18.36
CA GLY A 57 -17.75 0.07 18.36
C GLY A 57 -18.01 1.14 17.29
N ARG A 58 -17.04 1.48 16.44
CA ARG A 58 -17.22 2.50 15.39
C ARG A 58 -17.86 1.89 14.13
N PRO A 59 -18.64 2.68 13.37
CA PRO A 59 -19.02 2.32 12.02
C PRO A 59 -17.76 2.07 11.17
N ALA A 60 -17.79 0.98 10.41
CA ALA A 60 -16.72 0.55 9.55
C ALA A 60 -17.22 0.16 8.15
N LEU A 61 -16.41 0.45 7.14
CA LEU A 61 -16.47 -0.19 5.84
C LEU A 61 -15.43 -1.30 5.82
N MET A 62 -15.87 -2.50 5.44
CA MET A 62 -15.04 -3.69 5.31
C MET A 62 -15.16 -4.13 3.86
N ARG A 63 -14.14 -3.82 3.06
CA ARG A 63 -14.15 -4.05 1.61
C ARG A 63 -12.99 -4.94 1.22
N CYS A 64 -13.22 -5.83 0.26
CA CYS A 64 -12.20 -6.61 -0.39
C CYS A 64 -12.21 -6.27 -1.88
N PHE A 65 -11.03 -6.22 -2.49
CA PHE A 65 -10.82 -5.69 -3.82
C PHE A 65 -10.01 -6.67 -4.64
N GLY A 66 -10.36 -6.85 -5.91
CA GLY A 66 -9.45 -7.39 -6.91
C GLY A 66 -8.49 -6.30 -7.37
N ALA A 67 -7.20 -6.60 -7.47
CA ALA A 67 -6.18 -5.71 -8.02
C ALA A 67 -6.47 -5.36 -9.50
N SER A 68 -7.13 -6.27 -10.23
CA SER A 68 -7.63 -6.05 -11.59
C SER A 68 -8.99 -5.34 -11.66
N GLY A 69 -9.60 -5.00 -10.52
CA GLY A 69 -10.93 -4.43 -10.42
C GLY A 69 -11.96 -5.38 -9.80
N GLY A 70 -13.10 -4.82 -9.41
CA GLY A 70 -14.13 -5.49 -8.63
C GLY A 70 -13.97 -5.26 -7.13
N GLU A 71 -15.09 -5.08 -6.44
CA GLU A 71 -15.11 -4.94 -4.99
C GLU A 71 -16.28 -5.71 -4.39
N ALA A 72 -16.01 -6.39 -3.28
CA ALA A 72 -17.00 -6.99 -2.42
C ALA A 72 -16.87 -6.42 -1.02
N GLY A 73 -17.92 -6.56 -0.22
CA GLY A 73 -17.82 -6.33 1.20
C GLY A 73 -19.04 -5.65 1.78
N THR A 74 -18.94 -5.38 3.08
CA THR A 74 -20.07 -4.99 3.90
C THR A 74 -19.77 -3.70 4.67
N GLY A 75 -20.83 -2.94 4.92
CA GLY A 75 -20.83 -1.96 6.00
C GLY A 75 -21.16 -2.64 7.32
N GLY A 76 -20.69 -2.07 8.42
CA GLY A 76 -21.05 -2.58 9.74
C GLY A 76 -20.43 -1.79 10.87
N ARG A 77 -20.31 -2.44 12.03
CA ARG A 77 -19.72 -1.85 13.22
C ARG A 77 -18.65 -2.78 13.75
N VAL A 78 -17.49 -2.23 14.10
CA VAL A 78 -16.43 -3.00 14.75
C VAL A 78 -16.95 -3.52 16.10
N PRO A 79 -16.70 -4.79 16.46
CA PRO A 79 -17.07 -5.31 17.78
C PRO A 79 -16.58 -4.40 18.92
N ARG A 80 -17.39 -4.26 19.98
CA ARG A 80 -16.99 -3.48 21.16
C ARG A 80 -15.97 -4.21 22.03
N LYS A 81 -16.06 -5.54 22.06
CA LYS A 81 -15.11 -6.42 22.74
C LYS A 81 -14.11 -6.96 21.72
N ARG A 82 -12.86 -7.17 22.16
CA ARG A 82 -11.78 -7.68 21.31
C ARG A 82 -12.18 -9.00 20.67
N ALA A 83 -12.48 -8.96 19.38
CA ALA A 83 -12.94 -10.08 18.58
C ALA A 83 -12.49 -9.89 17.12
N PRO A 84 -12.41 -10.98 16.32
CA PRO A 84 -12.23 -10.87 14.88
C PRO A 84 -13.34 -10.01 14.25
N ILE A 85 -12.97 -9.24 13.24
CA ILE A 85 -13.86 -8.35 12.49
C ILE A 85 -14.27 -9.10 11.23
N SER A 86 -15.55 -9.43 11.08
CA SER A 86 -16.05 -10.14 9.89
C SER A 86 -16.20 -9.18 8.72
N PHE A 87 -15.65 -9.59 7.57
CA PHE A 87 -15.82 -8.93 6.28
C PHE A 87 -17.00 -9.51 5.49
N GLY A 88 -17.67 -10.52 6.03
CA GLY A 88 -18.72 -11.26 5.34
C GLY A 88 -18.13 -12.18 4.26
N PHE A 89 -18.89 -12.33 3.18
CA PHE A 89 -18.48 -13.13 2.03
C PHE A 89 -17.35 -12.45 1.26
N VAL A 90 -16.33 -13.22 0.93
CA VAL A 90 -15.19 -12.84 0.09
C VAL A 90 -15.03 -13.93 -0.95
N SER A 91 -15.00 -13.57 -2.22
CA SER A 91 -14.80 -14.53 -3.30
C SER A 91 -13.30 -14.80 -3.51
N ARG A 92 -12.98 -15.64 -4.50
CA ARG A 92 -11.58 -15.90 -4.90
C ARG A 92 -11.00 -14.83 -5.83
N ALA A 93 -11.82 -13.86 -6.27
CA ALA A 93 -11.40 -12.80 -7.17
C ALA A 93 -10.74 -11.62 -6.44
N GLU A 94 -10.81 -11.59 -5.11
CA GLU A 94 -10.28 -10.51 -4.28
C GLU A 94 -8.83 -10.78 -3.88
N ASP A 95 -8.01 -9.76 -4.03
CA ASP A 95 -6.58 -9.78 -3.79
C ASP A 95 -6.21 -9.22 -2.42
N PHE A 96 -7.01 -8.31 -1.85
CA PHE A 96 -6.78 -7.74 -0.53
C PHE A 96 -8.07 -7.22 0.10
N CYS A 97 -8.07 -7.05 1.42
CA CYS A 97 -9.17 -6.49 2.18
C CYS A 97 -8.72 -5.27 3.00
N MET A 98 -9.57 -4.25 3.06
CA MET A 98 -9.37 -3.01 3.82
C MET A 98 -10.50 -2.78 4.83
N LEU A 99 -10.10 -2.44 6.04
CA LEU A 99 -10.96 -1.93 7.09
C LEU A 99 -10.83 -0.41 7.14
N ALA A 100 -11.91 0.30 6.87
CA ALA A 100 -11.97 1.75 7.01
C ALA A 100 -12.99 2.17 8.05
N THR A 101 -12.73 3.27 8.76
CA THR A 101 -13.69 3.89 9.69
C THR A 101 -13.89 5.34 9.30
N ARG A 102 -15.03 5.95 9.63
CA ARG A 102 -15.19 7.40 9.41
C ARG A 102 -14.07 8.16 10.13
N GLY A 103 -13.33 8.93 9.37
CA GLY A 103 -12.35 9.90 9.83
C GLY A 103 -13.00 10.91 10.74
N HIS A 104 -12.23 11.35 11.74
CA HIS A 104 -12.54 12.54 12.50
C HIS A 104 -11.58 13.63 11.99
N PRO A 105 -12.03 14.88 11.81
CA PRO A 105 -11.18 15.96 11.29
C PRO A 105 -9.89 16.18 12.09
N SER A 106 -9.89 15.78 13.36
CA SER A 106 -8.77 15.97 14.30
C SER A 106 -7.81 14.78 14.40
N VAL A 107 -7.89 13.78 13.51
CA VAL A 107 -6.99 12.61 13.54
C VAL A 107 -6.05 12.73 12.35
N ASP A 108 -4.82 13.16 12.63
CA ASP A 108 -3.70 13.14 11.68
C ASP A 108 -3.47 11.71 11.16
N GLY A 109 -3.08 11.57 9.89
CA GLY A 109 -2.75 10.27 9.29
C GLY A 109 -3.94 9.48 8.71
N CYS A 110 -4.91 10.15 8.09
CA CYS A 110 -5.99 9.47 7.38
C CYS A 110 -5.60 9.14 5.93
N LEU A 111 -5.28 7.88 5.66
CA LEU A 111 -5.29 7.36 4.29
C LEU A 111 -6.75 7.28 3.83
N ARG A 112 -7.17 8.24 3.00
CA ARG A 112 -8.53 8.28 2.47
C ARG A 112 -8.74 7.06 1.58
N ALA A 113 -9.72 6.24 1.93
CA ALA A 113 -10.07 5.05 1.13
C ALA A 113 -10.57 5.44 -0.27
N TYR A 114 -11.18 6.63 -0.39
CA TYR A 114 -11.70 7.19 -1.64
C TYR A 114 -11.53 8.72 -1.64
N ALA A 115 -11.23 9.30 -2.80
CA ALA A 115 -10.94 10.74 -2.95
C ALA A 115 -12.04 11.66 -2.37
N GLN A 116 -13.30 11.23 -2.42
CA GLN A 116 -14.47 12.02 -2.00
C GLN A 116 -15.09 11.60 -0.66
N GLN A 117 -14.54 10.60 0.04
CA GLN A 117 -15.20 10.06 1.23
C GLN A 117 -14.46 10.35 2.54
N THR A 118 -15.22 10.49 3.62
CA THR A 118 -14.73 10.65 4.99
C THR A 118 -14.21 9.35 5.61
N TRP A 119 -13.89 8.31 4.84
CA TRP A 119 -13.44 7.02 5.38
C TRP A 119 -11.92 6.93 5.37
N CYS A 120 -11.34 6.66 6.55
CA CYS A 120 -9.92 6.44 6.75
C CYS A 120 -9.64 4.95 6.83
N VAL A 121 -8.73 4.46 6.00
CA VAL A 121 -8.18 3.10 6.09
C VAL A 121 -7.46 2.97 7.44
N ARG A 122 -7.77 1.90 8.18
CA ARG A 122 -7.24 1.59 9.52
C ARG A 122 -6.41 0.32 9.53
N ALA A 123 -6.73 -0.60 8.63
CA ALA A 123 -5.97 -1.81 8.40
C ALA A 123 -6.22 -2.28 6.97
N ALA A 124 -5.22 -2.92 6.38
CA ALA A 124 -5.35 -3.66 5.15
C ALA A 124 -4.59 -4.98 5.28
N ALA A 125 -5.04 -6.01 4.58
CA ALA A 125 -4.35 -7.29 4.52
C ALA A 125 -4.52 -7.90 3.15
N ALA A 126 -3.44 -8.43 2.60
CA ALA A 126 -3.46 -9.14 1.34
C ALA A 126 -4.01 -10.57 1.51
N LEU A 127 -4.74 -11.01 0.50
CA LEU A 127 -5.18 -12.39 0.28
C LEU A 127 -4.26 -13.12 -0.71
N THR A 128 -3.73 -12.39 -1.69
CA THR A 128 -2.92 -12.93 -2.79
C THR A 128 -1.57 -12.21 -2.89
N ASP A 129 -0.71 -12.71 -3.76
CA ASP A 129 0.59 -12.09 -4.09
C ASP A 129 0.40 -10.76 -4.82
N ALA A 130 -0.59 -10.70 -5.72
CA ALA A 130 -0.98 -9.46 -6.40
C ALA A 130 -1.46 -8.40 -5.39
N GLY A 131 -2.26 -8.80 -4.39
CA GLY A 131 -2.67 -7.92 -3.32
C GLY A 131 -1.52 -7.46 -2.43
N ARG A 132 -0.52 -8.32 -2.18
CA ARG A 132 0.70 -7.91 -1.46
C ARG A 132 1.47 -6.86 -2.23
N ALA A 133 1.67 -7.06 -3.54
CA ALA A 133 2.33 -6.10 -4.40
C ALA A 133 1.58 -4.77 -4.43
N TYR A 134 0.25 -4.80 -4.58
CA TYR A 134 -0.58 -3.60 -4.55
C TYR A 134 -0.50 -2.84 -3.22
N LEU A 135 -0.62 -3.53 -2.09
CA LEU A 135 -0.57 -2.90 -0.77
C LEU A 135 0.82 -2.33 -0.44
N ASP A 136 1.89 -3.02 -0.84
CA ASP A 136 3.25 -2.47 -0.73
C ASP A 136 3.39 -1.22 -1.58
N GLU A 137 3.02 -1.30 -2.86
CA GLU A 137 3.06 -0.17 -3.77
C GLU A 137 2.17 1.00 -3.29
N PHE A 138 1.02 0.74 -2.65
CA PHE A 138 0.19 1.78 -2.03
C PHE A 138 0.84 2.41 -0.79
N ALA A 139 1.41 1.59 0.10
CA ALA A 139 2.07 2.08 1.31
C ALA A 139 3.28 2.97 0.97
N ARG A 140 4.11 2.53 0.03
CA ARG A 140 5.31 3.27 -0.43
C ARG A 140 4.96 4.60 -1.05
N THR A 141 3.87 4.67 -1.80
CA THR A 141 3.38 5.93 -2.37
C THR A 141 2.85 6.89 -1.33
N ALA A 142 2.14 6.38 -0.32
CA ALA A 142 1.67 7.20 0.79
C ALA A 142 2.84 7.81 1.60
N GLU A 143 3.85 7.00 1.89
CA GLU A 143 5.10 7.43 2.51
C GLU A 143 5.78 8.52 1.65
N LEU A 144 5.94 8.27 0.36
CA LEU A 144 6.57 9.18 -0.60
C LEU A 144 5.80 10.51 -0.72
N SER A 145 4.47 10.47 -0.79
CA SER A 145 3.62 11.66 -0.80
C SER A 145 3.72 12.47 0.50
N THR A 146 3.89 11.80 1.65
CA THR A 146 4.04 12.45 2.95
C THR A 146 5.40 13.13 3.05
N ALA A 147 6.48 12.42 2.70
CA ALA A 147 7.82 12.99 2.63
C ALA A 147 7.87 14.18 1.67
N PHE A 148 7.23 14.06 0.50
CA PHE A 148 7.13 15.15 -0.46
C PHE A 148 6.45 16.39 0.14
N THR A 149 5.31 16.23 0.80
CA THR A 149 4.61 17.34 1.46
C THR A 149 5.48 18.02 2.54
N ALA A 150 6.30 17.24 3.26
CA ALA A 150 7.25 17.78 4.23
C ALA A 150 8.35 18.59 3.54
N THR A 151 8.88 18.13 2.40
CA THR A 151 9.88 18.91 1.63
C THR A 151 9.34 20.25 1.12
N GLU A 152 8.08 20.28 0.70
CA GLU A 152 7.41 21.50 0.25
C GLU A 152 7.19 22.51 1.38
N SER A 153 7.07 22.02 2.63
CA SER A 153 6.94 22.88 3.82
C SER A 153 8.27 23.50 4.25
N GLY A 154 9.39 23.07 3.67
CA GLY A 154 10.73 23.50 4.07
C GLY A 154 11.21 22.81 5.36
N PRO A 155 12.51 22.94 5.69
CA PRO A 155 13.04 22.38 6.91
C PRO A 155 12.48 23.09 8.14
N ALA A 156 12.26 22.33 9.21
CA ALA A 156 11.92 22.89 10.50
C ALA A 156 13.10 23.74 11.03
N TYR A 157 12.80 24.77 11.84
CA TYR A 157 13.80 25.70 12.32
C TYR A 157 14.98 24.98 13.01
N GLY A 158 16.21 25.27 12.53
CA GLY A 158 17.44 24.67 13.04
C GLY A 158 17.69 23.21 12.62
N ARG A 159 16.94 22.67 11.66
CA ARG A 159 17.15 21.33 11.09
C ARG A 159 17.53 21.39 9.61
N THR A 160 18.21 20.34 9.16
CA THR A 160 18.33 20.05 7.72
C THR A 160 17.05 19.39 7.21
N MET A 161 16.83 19.39 5.89
CA MET A 161 15.66 18.71 5.32
C MET A 161 15.64 17.22 5.67
N LEU A 162 16.79 16.55 5.60
CA LEU A 162 16.91 15.14 6.01
C LEU A 162 16.45 14.92 7.45
N GLN A 163 16.85 15.78 8.39
CA GLN A 163 16.42 15.70 9.79
C GLN A 163 14.92 16.00 9.98
N THR A 164 14.35 16.87 9.17
CA THR A 164 12.89 17.11 9.16
C THR A 164 12.16 15.87 8.67
N LEU A 165 12.58 15.28 7.55
CA LEU A 165 12.00 14.06 7.04
C LEU A 165 12.09 12.91 8.04
N GLN A 166 13.26 12.71 8.67
CA GLN A 166 13.45 11.70 9.72
C GLN A 166 12.53 11.90 10.94
N ALA A 167 12.07 13.12 11.21
CA ALA A 167 11.17 13.41 12.31
C ALA A 167 9.69 13.27 11.93
N ASP A 168 9.35 13.52 10.67
CA ASP A 168 7.97 13.63 10.21
C ASP A 168 7.43 12.33 9.59
N VAL A 169 8.31 11.41 9.18
CA VAL A 169 7.92 10.11 8.62
C VAL A 169 8.24 8.96 9.56
N ASP A 170 7.33 7.99 9.66
CA ASP A 170 7.48 6.79 10.52
C ASP A 170 8.30 5.67 9.85
N VAL A 171 9.17 6.06 8.91
CA VAL A 171 10.05 5.16 8.15
C VAL A 171 11.45 5.75 8.11
N ASP A 172 12.45 4.87 8.05
CA ASP A 172 13.84 5.30 7.99
C ASP A 172 14.09 6.17 6.74
N VAL A 173 14.80 7.29 6.93
CA VAL A 173 15.16 8.19 5.84
C VAL A 173 16.67 8.29 5.76
N VAL A 174 17.20 7.96 4.58
CA VAL A 174 18.63 7.94 4.31
C VAL A 174 19.01 8.98 3.28
N GLY A 175 20.19 9.57 3.44
CA GLY A 175 20.79 10.40 2.39
C GLY A 175 21.23 9.54 1.21
N LEU A 176 20.91 9.98 0.00
CA LEU A 176 21.36 9.37 -1.25
C LEU A 176 22.63 10.09 -1.73
N ALA A 177 23.56 9.32 -2.28
CA ALA A 177 24.82 9.87 -2.80
C ALA A 177 24.64 10.61 -4.15
N THR A 178 23.63 10.23 -4.93
CA THR A 178 23.28 10.83 -6.23
C THR A 178 21.76 10.81 -6.41
N ALA A 179 21.24 11.63 -7.33
CA ALA A 179 19.81 11.67 -7.66
C ALA A 179 19.24 10.33 -8.14
N ASP A 180 20.06 9.49 -8.79
CA ASP A 180 19.63 8.19 -9.34
C ASP A 180 19.88 7.01 -8.39
N ALA A 181 20.45 7.25 -7.20
CA ALA A 181 20.73 6.19 -6.26
C ALA A 181 19.42 5.61 -5.67
N ALA A 182 19.31 4.28 -5.66
CA ALA A 182 18.22 3.62 -4.98
C ALA A 182 18.48 3.57 -3.46
N PRO A 183 17.49 3.90 -2.61
CA PRO A 183 17.62 3.70 -1.18
C PRO A 183 17.60 2.21 -0.80
N PRO A 184 18.02 1.84 0.42
CA PRO A 184 17.78 0.51 0.97
C PRO A 184 16.29 0.15 0.95
N HIS A 185 16.00 -1.15 0.89
CA HIS A 185 14.63 -1.63 1.01
C HIS A 185 14.00 -1.15 2.32
N ARG A 186 12.73 -0.71 2.24
CA ARG A 186 11.94 -0.21 3.36
C ARG A 186 12.42 1.11 3.97
N SER A 187 13.24 1.87 3.26
CA SER A 187 13.61 3.24 3.62
C SER A 187 13.12 4.22 2.55
N ILE A 188 13.09 5.50 2.91
CA ILE A 188 13.01 6.63 1.98
C ILE A 188 14.42 7.14 1.73
N GLY A 189 14.78 7.33 0.47
CA GLY A 189 16.00 8.02 0.07
C GLY A 189 15.74 9.49 -0.15
N TYR A 190 16.64 10.35 0.31
CA TYR A 190 16.63 11.78 0.07
C TYR A 190 17.93 12.26 -0.57
N PHE A 191 17.85 12.95 -1.70
CA PHE A 191 18.95 13.64 -2.36
C PHE A 191 18.62 15.13 -2.50
N GLU A 192 19.62 15.99 -2.29
CA GLU A 192 19.50 17.42 -2.57
C GLU A 192 20.85 17.97 -3.02
N GLU A 193 20.88 18.64 -4.18
CA GLU A 193 22.04 19.37 -4.69
C GLU A 193 21.59 20.56 -5.54
N GLY A 194 21.94 21.77 -5.11
CA GLY A 194 21.56 23.00 -5.80
C GLY A 194 20.04 23.16 -5.87
N THR A 195 19.50 23.13 -7.09
CA THR A 195 18.06 23.21 -7.35
C THR A 195 17.39 21.85 -7.54
N THR A 196 18.15 20.75 -7.39
CA THR A 196 17.64 19.39 -7.59
C THR A 196 17.38 18.74 -6.25
N SER A 197 16.18 18.19 -6.05
CA SER A 197 15.89 17.28 -4.95
C SER A 197 15.17 16.03 -5.44
N VAL A 198 15.46 14.89 -4.81
CA VAL A 198 14.83 13.61 -5.10
C VAL A 198 14.43 12.96 -3.80
N ILE A 199 13.19 12.47 -3.76
CA ILE A 199 12.72 11.53 -2.75
C ILE A 199 12.41 10.23 -3.47
N ALA A 200 12.96 9.12 -2.99
CA ALA A 200 12.78 7.82 -3.62
C ALA A 200 12.46 6.74 -2.59
N THR A 201 11.84 5.65 -3.05
CA THR A 201 11.65 4.44 -2.25
C THR A 201 11.66 3.20 -3.16
N VAL A 202 12.04 2.06 -2.61
CA VAL A 202 12.11 0.78 -3.32
C VAL A 202 10.94 -0.11 -2.92
N LEU A 203 10.17 -0.53 -3.92
CA LEU A 203 9.07 -1.48 -3.75
C LEU A 203 9.60 -2.88 -3.40
N ALA A 204 8.73 -3.76 -2.90
CA ALA A 204 9.08 -5.14 -2.58
C ALA A 204 9.58 -5.95 -3.80
N ASP A 205 9.17 -5.57 -5.01
CA ASP A 205 9.61 -6.16 -6.27
C ASP A 205 10.92 -5.55 -6.83
N GLY A 206 11.53 -4.61 -6.10
CA GLY A 206 12.78 -3.95 -6.47
C GLY A 206 12.62 -2.74 -7.40
N ARG A 207 11.41 -2.42 -7.88
CA ARG A 207 11.18 -1.19 -8.66
C ARG A 207 11.33 0.03 -7.76
N VAL A 208 11.86 1.12 -8.31
CA VAL A 208 11.98 2.42 -7.62
C VAL A 208 10.78 3.29 -7.95
N ARG A 209 10.21 3.93 -6.92
CA ARG A 209 9.27 5.05 -7.05
C ARG A 209 9.96 6.31 -6.58
N TYR A 210 9.78 7.41 -7.31
CA TYR A 210 10.42 8.68 -6.95
C TYR A 210 9.53 9.89 -7.21
N VAL A 211 9.81 10.95 -6.48
CA VAL A 211 9.41 12.33 -6.81
C VAL A 211 10.69 13.13 -6.89
N GLN A 212 10.88 13.81 -8.02
CA GLN A 212 12.04 14.64 -8.29
C GLN A 212 11.57 16.07 -8.57
N ARG A 213 12.28 17.03 -8.00
CA ARG A 213 12.17 18.45 -8.30
C ARG A 213 13.46 18.92 -8.92
N VAL A 214 13.39 19.64 -10.04
CA VAL A 214 14.52 20.36 -10.65
C VAL A 214 14.09 21.80 -10.85
N ALA A 215 14.69 22.72 -10.08
CA ALA A 215 14.21 24.10 -9.95
C ALA A 215 12.73 24.09 -9.54
N ASP A 216 11.80 24.55 -10.39
CA ASP A 216 10.36 24.59 -10.08
C ASP A 216 9.55 23.53 -10.84
N VAL A 217 10.24 22.55 -11.45
CA VAL A 217 9.60 21.48 -12.22
C VAL A 217 9.60 20.18 -11.43
N TYR A 218 8.41 19.59 -11.28
CA TYR A 218 8.21 18.29 -10.63
C TYR A 218 8.07 17.17 -11.66
N SER A 219 8.67 16.03 -11.34
CA SER A 219 8.49 14.78 -12.09
C SER A 219 8.37 13.59 -11.14
N THR A 220 7.62 12.58 -11.56
CA THR A 220 7.45 11.33 -10.82
C THR A 220 7.17 10.21 -11.81
N ASN A 221 7.57 8.99 -11.45
CA ASN A 221 7.14 7.78 -12.13
C ASN A 221 5.96 7.08 -11.42
N ASP A 222 5.36 7.72 -10.41
CA ASP A 222 4.17 7.22 -9.73
C ASP A 222 2.91 7.95 -10.23
N PRO A 223 2.03 7.27 -11.00
CA PRO A 223 0.83 7.90 -11.54
C PRO A 223 -0.19 8.34 -10.48
N ARG A 224 -0.01 7.94 -9.21
CA ARG A 224 -0.90 8.29 -8.10
C ARG A 224 -0.44 9.54 -7.35
N ILE A 225 0.80 10.00 -7.54
CA ILE A 225 1.28 11.26 -6.98
C ILE A 225 0.93 12.36 -7.99
N PRO A 226 0.04 13.30 -7.66
CA PRO A 226 -0.34 14.35 -8.60
C PRO A 226 0.86 15.26 -8.90
N THR A 227 1.24 15.35 -10.19
CA THR A 227 2.34 16.20 -10.68
C THR A 227 1.93 17.63 -10.99
N ASN A 228 0.62 17.94 -11.00
CA ASN A 228 0.10 19.28 -11.29
C ASN A 228 0.15 20.16 -10.03
N LEU A 229 1.34 20.60 -9.64
CA LEU A 229 1.57 21.45 -8.48
C LEU A 229 1.43 22.96 -8.74
N GLU A 230 0.98 23.40 -9.92
CA GLU A 230 0.49 24.78 -10.06
C GLU A 230 -0.88 25.01 -9.40
N LYS A 231 -1.64 23.96 -9.04
CA LYS A 231 -2.98 24.08 -8.42
C LYS A 231 -3.35 22.92 -7.49
N LEU A 232 -2.53 22.67 -6.46
CA LEU A 232 -3.00 21.96 -5.27
C LEU A 232 -3.02 22.88 -4.06
N SER A 233 -3.91 23.87 -4.11
CA SER A 233 -4.58 24.34 -2.90
C SER A 233 -5.37 23.15 -2.34
N PHE A 234 -4.86 22.47 -1.31
CA PHE A 234 -5.77 21.79 -0.40
C PHE A 234 -6.67 22.89 0.16
N PHE A 235 -7.98 22.80 -0.13
CA PHE A 235 -8.96 23.79 0.27
C PHE A 235 -8.78 24.22 1.74
N THR A 236 -8.53 25.52 1.90
CA THR A 236 -8.69 26.29 3.13
C THR A 236 -10.08 26.04 3.73
N ILE A 237 -10.14 25.62 4.99
CA ILE A 237 -11.32 25.87 5.82
C ILE A 237 -11.18 27.27 6.40
N LYS A 238 -11.90 28.23 5.83
CA LYS A 238 -12.53 29.33 6.56
C LYS A 238 -13.86 29.64 5.87
N GLY A 239 -14.94 29.62 6.65
CA GLY A 239 -16.30 29.65 6.15
C GLY A 239 -16.99 31.02 6.17
N GLN A 240 -18.29 30.91 5.91
CA GLN A 240 -19.42 31.83 6.15
C GLN A 240 -19.80 32.86 5.06
N TYR A 241 -21.06 32.68 4.65
CA TYR A 241 -22.00 33.42 3.78
C TYR A 241 -21.71 33.44 2.28
#